data_AF-A0AAV7Q7E7-F1
#
_entry.id   AF-A0AAV7Q7E7-F1
#
_cell.length_a   1.000
_cell.length_b   1.000
_cell.length_c   1.000
_cell.angle_alpha   90.00
_cell.angle_beta   90.00
_cell.angle_gamma   90.00
#
_symmetry.space_group_name_H-M   'P 1'
#
loop_
_entity.id
_entity.type
_entity.pdbx_description
1 polymer ?
#
loop_
_entity_poly.entity_id
_entity_poly.type
_entity_poly.pdbx_seq_one_letter_code
_entity_poly.pdbx_strand_id
1 'polypeptide(L)'
;MGSYLAEYRAPLTEADCLPLEDMITAEEIQVAIGSLPRGKDSGPDGFLASFYKALAHTLSGPLTAVFKDFFMQGLITDSISESHLMLLATPGNDSSACWAYRPIFLLNTDMTMLTSVLAARIRTFIWNRHTRANIMLVVSLIKCLTWRKPSARYIGRI
;
A
#
# COMPACT_ATOMS: atom_id res chain seq x y z
N MET A 1 -4.35 22.34 17.84
CA MET A 1 -4.08 21.59 16.59
C MET A 1 -2.60 21.24 16.38
N GLY A 2 -1.62 22.03 16.87
CA GLY A 2 -0.19 21.79 16.62
C GLY A 2 0.52 20.71 17.46
N SER A 3 -0.11 20.21 18.54
CA SER A 3 0.52 19.22 19.43
C SER A 3 0.47 17.77 18.92
N TYR A 4 -0.47 17.44 18.02
CA TYR A 4 -0.61 16.09 17.45
C TYR A 4 0.53 15.72 16.48
N LEU A 5 1.06 16.72 15.77
CA LEU A 5 2.16 16.50 14.81
C LEU A 5 3.53 16.40 15.48
N ALA A 6 3.68 16.86 16.73
CA ALA A 6 4.94 16.81 17.46
C ALA A 6 5.30 15.37 17.89
N GLU A 7 4.31 14.57 18.30
CA GLU A 7 4.44 13.14 18.60
C GLU A 7 4.80 12.32 17.33
N TYR A 8 4.35 12.80 16.17
CA TYR A 8 4.64 12.23 14.85
C TYR A 8 6.06 12.48 14.33
N ARG A 9 6.78 13.42 14.94
CA ARG A 9 8.09 13.90 14.47
C ARG A 9 9.28 13.24 15.15
N ALA A 10 9.05 12.35 16.12
CA ALA A 10 10.13 11.60 16.75
C ALA A 10 10.83 10.71 15.70
N PRO A 11 12.18 10.75 15.62
CA PRO A 11 12.92 9.96 14.64
C PRO A 11 12.62 8.46 14.77
N LEU A 12 12.71 7.74 13.66
CA LEU A 12 12.58 6.28 13.65
C LEU A 12 13.68 5.68 14.53
N THR A 13 13.31 4.79 15.45
CA THR A 13 14.29 4.03 16.21
C THR A 13 14.78 2.83 15.41
N GLU A 14 15.94 2.29 15.72
CA GLU A 14 16.46 1.09 15.04
C GLU A 14 15.49 -0.09 15.17
N ALA A 15 14.86 -0.25 16.35
CA ALA A 15 13.84 -1.26 16.59
C ALA A 15 12.58 -1.10 15.72
N ASP A 16 12.26 0.13 15.29
CA ASP A 16 11.15 0.41 14.39
C ASP A 16 11.45 -0.01 12.94
N CYS A 17 12.73 0.03 12.54
CA CYS A 17 13.18 -0.32 11.19
C CYS A 17 13.39 -1.82 11.00
N LEU A 18 13.77 -2.57 12.05
CA LEU A 18 14.05 -4.01 11.96
C LEU A 18 12.94 -4.82 11.24
N PRO A 19 11.64 -4.65 11.52
CA PRO A 19 10.59 -5.42 10.84
C PRO A 19 10.35 -4.99 9.38
N LEU A 20 10.75 -3.77 9.01
CA LEU A 20 10.63 -3.26 7.64
C LEU A 20 11.76 -3.80 6.77
N GLU A 21 12.95 -3.95 7.35
CA GLU A 21 14.18 -4.40 6.70
C GLU A 21 14.36 -5.92 6.71
N ASP A 22 13.54 -6.65 7.47
CA ASP A 22 13.60 -8.11 7.53
C ASP A 22 13.33 -8.76 6.17
N MET A 23 13.81 -9.98 5.97
CA MET A 23 13.60 -10.70 4.70
C MET A 23 12.11 -10.98 4.46
N ILE A 24 11.67 -10.90 3.20
CA ILE A 24 10.30 -11.25 2.81
C ILE A 24 10.12 -12.76 2.90
N THR A 25 9.07 -13.22 3.56
CA THR A 25 8.78 -14.65 3.71
C THR A 25 7.91 -15.18 2.56
N ALA A 26 7.92 -16.51 2.37
CA ALA A 26 7.07 -17.15 1.36
C ALA A 26 5.57 -16.96 1.67
N GLU A 27 5.20 -16.91 2.95
CA GLU A 27 3.81 -16.67 3.40
C GLU A 27 3.33 -15.28 3.01
N GLU A 28 4.16 -14.24 3.19
CA GLU A 28 3.83 -12.87 2.77
C GLU A 28 3.60 -12.79 1.25
N ILE A 29 4.43 -13.51 0.48
CA ILE A 29 4.28 -13.61 -0.98
C ILE A 29 2.96 -14.30 -1.33
N GLN A 30 2.62 -15.43 -0.70
CA GLN A 30 1.35 -16.12 -0.97
C GLN A 30 0.15 -15.25 -0.64
N VAL A 31 0.20 -14.51 0.47
CA VAL A 31 -0.85 -13.55 0.83
C VAL A 31 -0.94 -12.44 -0.22
N ALA A 32 0.18 -11.93 -0.70
CA ALA A 32 0.22 -10.90 -1.74
C ALA A 32 -0.33 -11.42 -3.09
N ILE A 33 0.00 -12.64 -3.50
CA ILE A 33 -0.58 -13.29 -4.69
C ILE A 33 -2.11 -13.45 -4.52
N GLY A 34 -2.53 -13.86 -3.32
CA GLY A 34 -3.94 -13.98 -2.95
C GLY A 34 -4.71 -12.66 -3.07
N SER A 35 -4.08 -11.54 -2.72
CA SER A 35 -4.69 -10.21 -2.76
C SER A 35 -4.68 -9.54 -4.13
N LEU A 36 -3.94 -10.07 -5.12
CA LEU A 36 -3.91 -9.51 -6.48
C LEU A 36 -5.33 -9.40 -7.08
N PRO A 37 -5.68 -8.27 -7.73
CA PRO A 37 -6.96 -8.13 -8.42
C PRO A 37 -7.02 -9.05 -9.65
N ARG A 38 -8.16 -9.73 -9.87
CA ARG A 38 -8.30 -10.64 -11.02
C ARG A 38 -8.31 -9.94 -12.39
N GLY A 39 -8.78 -8.69 -12.45
CA GLY A 39 -8.86 -7.89 -13.68
C GLY A 39 -7.67 -6.94 -13.88
N LYS A 40 -6.55 -7.18 -13.19
CA LYS A 40 -5.35 -6.37 -13.37
C LYS A 40 -4.66 -6.79 -14.68
N ASP A 41 -4.36 -5.80 -15.52
CA ASP A 41 -3.51 -6.00 -16.71
C ASP A 41 -2.10 -6.45 -16.31
N SER A 42 -1.51 -7.27 -17.18
CA SER A 42 -0.11 -7.66 -17.08
C SER A 42 0.80 -6.47 -17.32
N GLY A 43 2.01 -6.51 -16.76
CA GLY A 43 3.05 -5.57 -17.18
C GLY A 43 3.61 -5.95 -18.56
N PRO A 44 4.75 -5.34 -18.97
CA PRO A 44 5.48 -5.72 -20.17
C PRO A 44 5.78 -7.22 -20.32
N ASP A 45 5.85 -7.95 -19.20
CA ASP A 45 6.09 -9.39 -19.15
C ASP A 45 4.94 -10.26 -19.68
N GLY A 46 3.73 -9.72 -19.81
CA GLY A 46 2.54 -10.45 -20.23
C GLY A 46 1.95 -11.41 -19.18
N PHE A 47 2.50 -11.46 -17.96
CA PHE A 47 2.00 -12.36 -16.92
C PHE A 47 0.86 -11.72 -16.11
N LEU A 48 -0.33 -12.31 -16.27
CA LEU A 48 -1.56 -11.89 -15.59
C LEU A 48 -1.58 -12.33 -14.12
N ALA A 49 -2.35 -11.63 -13.28
CA ALA A 49 -2.58 -12.03 -11.89
C ALA A 49 -3.13 -13.47 -11.74
N SER A 50 -3.88 -13.96 -12.73
CA SER A 50 -4.39 -15.35 -12.76
C SER A 50 -3.27 -16.39 -12.84
N PHE A 51 -2.20 -16.11 -13.58
CA PHE A 51 -1.02 -16.97 -13.69
C PHE A 51 -0.35 -17.14 -12.31
N TYR A 52 -0.11 -16.03 -11.62
CA TYR A 52 0.47 -16.06 -10.27
C TYR A 52 -0.42 -16.79 -9.28
N LYS A 53 -1.74 -16.56 -9.30
CA LYS A 53 -2.68 -17.26 -8.43
C LYS A 53 -2.72 -18.77 -8.70
N ALA A 54 -2.65 -19.18 -9.96
CA ALA A 54 -2.66 -20.60 -10.34
C ALA A 54 -1.38 -21.32 -9.89
N LEU A 55 -0.24 -20.63 -9.95
CA LEU A 55 1.08 -21.18 -9.62
C LEU A 55 1.63 -20.70 -8.27
N ALA A 56 0.78 -20.16 -7.39
CA ALA A 56 1.19 -19.47 -6.18
C ALA A 56 2.18 -20.31 -5.36
N HIS A 57 1.85 -21.58 -5.13
CA HIS A 57 2.65 -22.50 -4.33
C HIS A 57 4.01 -22.87 -4.97
N THR A 58 4.09 -22.84 -6.30
CA THR A 58 5.32 -23.15 -7.04
C THR A 58 6.22 -21.91 -7.17
N LEU A 59 5.61 -20.73 -7.39
CA LEU A 59 6.33 -19.48 -7.58
C LEU A 59 6.81 -18.85 -6.26
N SER A 60 6.17 -19.19 -5.13
CA SER A 60 6.53 -18.63 -3.81
C SER A 60 8.04 -18.70 -3.54
N GLY A 61 8.65 -19.88 -3.70
CA GLY A 61 10.07 -20.10 -3.39
C GLY A 61 11.02 -19.30 -4.28
N PRO A 62 10.91 -19.41 -5.62
CA PRO A 62 11.70 -18.59 -6.55
C PRO A 62 11.54 -17.09 -6.31
N LEU A 63 10.32 -16.59 -6.08
CA LEU A 63 10.07 -15.17 -5.81
C LEU A 63 10.70 -14.73 -4.48
N THR A 64 10.65 -15.56 -3.45
CA THR A 64 11.35 -15.30 -2.18
C THR A 64 12.86 -15.17 -2.40
N ALA A 65 13.47 -16.07 -3.20
CA ALA A 65 14.90 -16.02 -3.48
C ALA A 65 15.28 -14.71 -4.20
N VAL A 66 14.51 -14.33 -5.22
CA VAL A 66 14.74 -13.08 -5.97
C VAL A 66 14.59 -11.85 -5.08
N PHE A 67 13.55 -11.78 -4.25
CA PHE A 67 13.37 -10.66 -3.34
C PHE A 67 14.42 -10.62 -2.24
N LYS A 68 14.89 -11.77 -1.77
CA LYS A 68 16.02 -11.83 -0.84
C LYS A 68 17.28 -11.24 -1.46
N ASP A 69 17.60 -11.59 -2.70
CA ASP A 69 18.76 -11.04 -3.39
C ASP A 69 18.63 -9.52 -3.56
N PHE A 70 17.42 -9.02 -3.86
CA PHE A 70 17.13 -7.59 -3.90
C PHE A 70 17.42 -6.89 -2.56
N PHE A 71 16.98 -7.44 -1.43
CA PHE A 71 17.25 -6.85 -0.11
C PHE A 71 18.73 -6.90 0.28
N MET A 72 19.44 -7.98 -0.09
CA MET A 72 20.85 -8.15 0.27
C MET A 72 21.79 -7.28 -0.58
N GLN A 73 21.49 -7.11 -1.87
CA GLN A 73 22.38 -6.47 -2.83
C GLN A 73 21.91 -5.08 -3.25
N GLY A 74 20.65 -4.71 -2.97
CA GLY A 74 20.03 -3.48 -3.44
C GLY A 74 19.77 -3.46 -4.95
N LEU A 75 19.88 -4.62 -5.61
CA LEU A 75 19.76 -4.76 -7.06
C LEU A 75 18.48 -5.50 -7.40
N ILE A 76 17.63 -4.87 -8.22
CA ILE A 76 16.47 -5.52 -8.83
C ILE A 76 16.85 -5.91 -10.25
N THR A 77 16.36 -7.06 -10.74
CA THR A 77 16.61 -7.42 -12.14
C THR A 77 15.89 -6.45 -13.07
N ASP A 78 16.51 -6.13 -14.20
CA ASP A 78 15.95 -5.19 -15.19
C ASP A 78 14.53 -5.62 -15.58
N SER A 79 14.34 -6.92 -15.82
CA SER A 79 13.05 -7.52 -16.18
C SER A 79 11.95 -7.25 -15.14
N ILE A 80 12.27 -7.19 -13.86
CA ILE A 80 11.27 -6.92 -12.80
C ILE A 80 10.94 -5.43 -12.79
N SER A 81 11.95 -4.56 -13.00
CA SER A 81 11.78 -3.10 -13.00
C SER A 81 11.11 -2.52 -14.25
N GLU A 82 10.97 -3.31 -15.31
CA GLU A 82 10.29 -2.89 -16.54
C GLU A 82 8.83 -2.52 -16.29
N SER A 83 8.39 -1.46 -16.98
CA SER A 83 7.01 -0.98 -16.91
C SER A 83 6.57 -0.32 -18.20
N HIS A 84 5.26 -0.37 -18.47
CA HIS A 84 4.67 0.33 -19.61
C HIS A 84 4.15 1.70 -19.18
N LEU A 85 4.60 2.78 -19.82
CA LEU A 85 4.07 4.12 -19.57
C LEU A 85 2.81 4.35 -20.41
N MET A 86 1.69 4.56 -19.73
CA MET A 86 0.42 4.94 -20.34
C MET A 86 0.05 6.36 -19.90
N LEU A 87 -0.43 7.19 -20.82
CA LEU A 87 -0.92 8.54 -20.54
C LEU A 87 -2.45 8.54 -20.50
N LEU A 88 -3.05 8.85 -19.36
CA LEU A 88 -4.49 9.03 -19.24
C LEU A 88 -4.88 10.50 -19.37
N ALA A 89 -5.75 10.82 -20.32
CA ALA A 89 -6.30 12.16 -20.47
C ALA A 89 -7.18 12.52 -19.26
N THR A 90 -7.00 13.72 -18.72
CA THR A 90 -7.86 14.28 -17.68
C THR A 90 -9.10 14.88 -18.33
N PRO A 91 -10.32 14.46 -17.95
CA PRO A 91 -11.55 14.99 -18.54
C PRO A 91 -11.66 16.52 -18.36
N GLY A 92 -12.10 17.21 -19.40
CA GLY A 92 -12.33 18.66 -19.37
C GLY A 92 -11.10 19.53 -19.65
N ASN A 93 -9.93 18.93 -19.85
CA ASN A 93 -8.71 19.65 -20.24
C ASN A 93 -8.49 19.61 -21.76
N ASP A 94 -7.73 20.57 -22.27
CA ASP A 94 -7.29 20.60 -23.67
C ASP A 94 -6.29 19.46 -23.95
N SER A 95 -6.66 18.55 -24.86
CA SER A 95 -5.86 17.38 -25.24
C SER A 95 -4.56 17.73 -25.98
N SER A 96 -4.38 18.97 -26.43
CA SER A 96 -3.10 19.42 -27.02
C SER A 96 -2.03 19.73 -25.97
N ALA A 97 -2.41 19.87 -24.70
CA ALA A 97 -1.50 20.25 -23.62
C ALA A 97 -0.95 19.04 -22.86
N CYS A 98 0.38 18.99 -22.68
CA CYS A 98 1.05 17.88 -21.98
C CYS A 98 0.53 17.68 -20.53
N TRP A 99 0.24 18.76 -19.81
CA TRP A 99 -0.30 18.70 -18.43
C TRP A 99 -1.73 18.18 -18.36
N ALA A 100 -2.43 18.04 -19.50
CA ALA A 100 -3.75 17.41 -19.54
C ALA A 100 -3.69 15.90 -19.31
N TYR A 101 -2.51 15.28 -19.41
CA TYR A 101 -2.31 13.85 -19.25
C TYR A 101 -1.70 13.51 -17.89
N ARG A 102 -2.16 12.40 -17.31
CA ARG A 102 -1.58 11.80 -16.11
C ARG A 102 -0.78 10.57 -16.52
N PRO A 103 0.54 10.52 -16.24
CA PRO A 103 1.32 9.33 -16.49
C PRO A 103 0.94 8.23 -15.50
N ILE A 104 0.75 7.02 -16.02
CA ILE A 104 0.55 5.80 -15.25
C ILE A 104 1.60 4.80 -15.72
N PHE A 105 2.36 4.26 -14.76
CA PHE A 105 3.29 3.17 -15.01
C PHE A 105 2.61 1.85 -14.68
N LEU A 106 2.46 1.00 -15.70
CA LEU A 106 1.99 -0.36 -15.55
C LEU A 106 3.19 -1.26 -15.23
N LEU A 107 3.42 -1.46 -13.93
CA LEU A 107 4.50 -2.30 -13.41
C LEU A 107 4.19 -3.78 -13.66
N ASN A 108 5.24 -4.59 -13.82
CA ASN A 108 5.13 -6.04 -13.76
C ASN A 108 4.47 -6.50 -12.46
N THR A 109 3.81 -7.66 -12.53
CA THR A 109 3.03 -8.19 -11.40
C THR A 109 3.96 -8.51 -10.22
N ASP A 110 5.20 -8.92 -10.48
CA ASP A 110 6.24 -9.15 -9.46
C ASP A 110 6.57 -7.90 -8.66
N MET A 111 6.79 -6.76 -9.33
CA MET A 111 7.01 -5.47 -8.65
C MET A 111 5.79 -5.03 -7.86
N THR A 112 4.60 -5.24 -8.41
CA THR A 112 3.35 -4.93 -7.70
C THR A 112 3.24 -5.74 -6.41
N MET A 113 3.64 -7.00 -6.46
CA MET A 113 3.61 -7.89 -5.31
C MET A 113 4.65 -7.48 -4.26
N LEU A 114 5.89 -7.18 -4.67
CA LEU A 114 6.94 -6.66 -3.79
C LEU A 114 6.49 -5.38 -3.08
N THR A 115 5.98 -4.41 -3.85
CA THR A 115 5.48 -3.14 -3.31
C THR A 115 4.27 -3.35 -2.39
N SER A 116 3.38 -4.30 -2.69
CA SER A 116 2.25 -4.65 -1.82
C SER A 116 2.72 -5.22 -0.46
N VAL A 117 3.74 -6.07 -0.44
CA VAL A 117 4.30 -6.61 0.81
C VAL A 117 4.92 -5.47 1.64
N LEU A 118 5.76 -4.64 1.03
CA LEU A 118 6.37 -3.49 1.69
C LEU A 118 5.32 -2.52 2.24
N ALA A 119 4.29 -2.20 1.45
CA ALA A 119 3.19 -1.34 1.87
C ALA A 119 2.42 -1.94 3.07
N ALA A 120 2.22 -3.26 3.11
CA ALA A 120 1.58 -3.92 4.23
C ALA A 120 2.40 -3.82 5.53
N ARG A 121 3.73 -3.97 5.45
CA ARG A 121 4.64 -3.79 6.58
C ARG A 121 4.65 -2.34 7.08
N ILE A 122 4.79 -1.37 6.17
CA ILE A 122 4.73 0.07 6.51
C ILE A 122 3.39 0.44 7.13
N ARG A 123 2.28 -0.06 6.59
CA ARG A 123 0.95 0.19 7.15
C ARG A 123 0.84 -0.34 8.58
N THR A 124 1.35 -1.55 8.83
CA THR A 124 1.37 -2.15 10.17
C THR A 124 2.24 -1.33 11.12
N PHE A 125 3.39 -0.85 10.65
CA PHE A 125 4.25 0.05 11.41
C PHE A 125 3.53 1.36 11.80
N ILE A 126 2.96 2.06 10.81
CA ILE A 126 2.20 3.31 11.03
C ILE A 126 1.05 3.06 12.00
N TRP A 127 0.32 1.96 11.83
CA TRP A 127 -0.77 1.57 12.72
C TRP A 127 -0.29 1.37 14.16
N ASN A 128 0.78 0.59 14.35
CA ASN A 128 1.34 0.32 15.68
C ASN A 128 1.78 1.59 16.40
N ARG A 129 2.29 2.59 15.66
CA ARG A 129 2.66 3.91 16.19
C ARG A 129 1.43 4.73 16.60
N HIS A 130 0.36 4.73 15.81
CA HIS A 130 -0.89 5.43 16.14
C HIS A 130 -1.66 4.78 17.31
N THR A 131 -1.57 3.45 17.45
CA THR A 131 -2.40 2.67 18.38
C THR A 131 -2.07 2.95 19.86
N ARG A 132 -0.83 3.34 20.17
CA ARG A 132 -0.42 3.74 21.53
C ARG A 132 -1.05 5.06 21.99
N ALA A 133 -1.30 6.01 21.08
CA ALA A 133 -1.87 7.31 21.43
C ALA A 133 -3.40 7.36 21.35
N ASN A 134 -4.05 6.48 20.57
CA ASN A 134 -5.44 6.68 20.17
C ASN A 134 -6.43 5.53 20.39
N ILE A 135 -6.05 4.32 20.84
CA ILE A 135 -7.08 3.30 21.15
C ILE A 135 -7.99 3.74 22.31
N MET A 136 -7.45 4.38 23.35
CA MET A 136 -8.26 4.88 24.47
C MET A 136 -9.17 6.04 24.06
N LEU A 137 -8.71 6.92 23.17
CA LEU A 137 -9.48 8.08 22.70
C LEU A 137 -10.50 7.72 21.62
N VAL A 138 -10.17 6.84 20.67
CA VAL A 138 -11.10 6.43 19.61
C VAL A 138 -12.21 5.54 20.16
N VAL A 139 -11.92 4.63 21.10
CA VAL A 139 -12.97 3.85 21.78
C VAL A 139 -13.83 4.75 22.68
N SER A 140 -13.26 5.78 23.32
CA SER A 140 -14.03 6.76 24.11
C SER A 140 -14.86 7.70 23.23
N LEU A 141 -14.35 8.14 22.08
CA LEU A 141 -15.07 8.96 21.10
C LEU A 141 -16.16 8.16 20.41
N ILE A 142 -15.92 6.89 20.03
CA ILE A 142 -16.96 6.03 19.47
C ILE A 142 -18.02 5.70 20.53
N LYS A 143 -17.67 5.52 21.81
CA LYS A 143 -18.63 5.41 22.92
C LYS A 143 -19.40 6.72 23.18
N CYS A 144 -18.77 7.89 23.02
CA CYS A 144 -19.42 9.20 23.14
C CYS A 144 -20.33 9.54 21.94
N LEU A 145 -19.98 9.09 20.73
CA LEU A 145 -20.75 9.35 19.52
C LEU A 145 -21.91 8.36 19.32
N THR A 146 -21.82 7.16 19.89
CA THR A 146 -22.90 6.16 19.85
C THR A 146 -23.93 6.32 20.97
N TRP A 147 -23.73 7.26 21.92
CA TRP A 147 -24.71 7.55 22.98
C TRP A 147 -24.83 9.05 23.30
N ARG A 148 -25.74 9.73 22.57
CA ARG A 148 -26.44 10.92 23.05
C ARG A 148 -27.90 10.83 22.62
N LYS A 149 -28.80 10.53 23.57
CA LYS A 149 -30.26 10.57 23.31
C LYS A 149 -30.71 12.00 22.98
N PRO A 150 -31.76 12.15 22.16
CA PRO A 150 -32.18 13.42 21.58
C PRO A 150 -33.08 14.22 22.54
N SER A 151 -32.95 15.54 22.53
CA SER A 151 -33.96 16.45 23.08
C SER A 151 -34.30 17.53 22.08
N ALA A 152 -35.60 17.71 21.91
CA ALA A 152 -36.29 18.43 20.86
C ALA A 152 -36.06 19.95 20.82
N ARG A 153 -36.58 20.52 19.72
CA ARG A 153 -37.18 21.86 19.55
C ARG A 153 -36.33 23.04 19.03
N TYR A 154 -36.85 23.55 17.91
CA TYR A 154 -37.14 24.94 17.52
C TYR A 154 -36.29 25.61 16.43
N ILE A 155 -36.95 25.78 15.26
CA ILE A 155 -37.19 27.02 14.50
C ILE A 155 -36.00 27.94 14.15
N GLY A 156 -35.88 28.26 12.85
CA GLY A 156 -35.47 29.60 12.43
C GLY A 156 -34.73 29.71 11.09
N ARG A 157 -35.44 30.25 10.09
CA ARG A 157 -34.99 31.12 8.97
C ARG A 157 -33.48 31.37 8.84
N ILE A 158 -32.93 31.19 7.63
CA ILE A 158 -32.74 32.26 6.61
C ILE A 158 -32.87 31.59 5.23
#